data_AF-A0A1Q4DAS6-F1
#
_entry.id   AF-A0A1Q4DAS6-F1
#
_cell.length_a   1.000
_cell.length_b   1.000
_cell.length_c   1.000
_cell.angle_alpha   90.00
_cell.angle_beta   90.00
_cell.angle_gamma   90.00
#
_symmetry.space_group_name_H-M   'P 1'
#
loop_
_entity.id
_entity.type
_entity.pdbx_description
1 polymer ?
#
loop_
_entity_poly.entity_id
_entity_poly.type
_entity_poly.pdbx_seq_one_letter_code
_entity_poly.pdbx_strand_id
1 'polypeptide(L)'
;MAAIARIIGYALAGGVVLPLAVLALMLVVYAMDSRCGSPGDSGGCEMGIAMLVLGASPVGAAIGLVIGIVRSLRKRRAGPS
;
A
#
# COMPACT_ATOMS: atom_id res chain seq x y z
N MET A 1 -3.23 -18.39 18.69
CA MET A 1 -3.27 -18.11 17.24
C MET A 1 -3.96 -16.79 16.86
N ALA A 2 -5.03 -16.34 17.55
CA ALA A 2 -5.81 -15.16 17.16
C ALA A 2 -5.04 -13.83 17.02
N ALA A 3 -3.99 -13.60 17.83
CA ALA A 3 -3.16 -12.41 17.72
C ALA A 3 -2.30 -12.41 16.44
N ILE A 4 -1.76 -13.56 16.05
CA ILE A 4 -0.96 -13.72 14.83
C ILE A 4 -1.85 -13.53 13.60
N ALA A 5 -3.05 -14.14 13.60
CA ALA A 5 -4.02 -13.97 12.53
C ALA A 5 -4.40 -12.48 12.31
N ARG A 6 -4.55 -11.71 13.40
CA ARG A 6 -4.77 -10.25 13.30
C ARG A 6 -3.59 -9.52 12.70
N ILE A 7 -2.35 -9.84 13.09
CA ILE A 7 -1.14 -9.20 12.55
C ILE A 7 -1.00 -9.49 11.06
N ILE A 8 -1.21 -10.74 10.65
CA ILE A 8 -1.23 -11.14 9.23
C ILE A 8 -2.33 -10.38 8.49
N GLY A 9 -3.52 -10.24 9.09
CA GLY A 9 -4.61 -9.45 8.53
C GLY A 9 -4.23 -7.99 8.29
N TYR A 10 -3.48 -7.36 9.20
CA TYR A 10 -2.98 -6.00 8.99
C TYR A 10 -1.92 -5.93 7.89
N ALA A 11 -1.03 -6.91 7.79
CA ALA A 11 -0.03 -6.96 6.72
C ALA A 11 -0.70 -7.13 5.35
N LEU A 12 -1.64 -8.06 5.21
CA LEU A 12 -2.41 -8.24 3.98
C LEU A 12 -3.22 -7.00 3.62
N ALA A 13 -3.90 -6.40 4.59
CA ALA A 13 -4.64 -5.16 4.38
C ALA A 13 -3.71 -4.03 3.91
N GLY A 14 -2.55 -3.85 4.54
CA GLY A 14 -1.57 -2.85 4.13
C GLY A 14 -1.05 -3.10 2.71
N GLY A 15 -0.77 -4.35 2.36
CA GLY A 15 -0.29 -4.76 1.04
C GLY A 15 -1.29 -4.59 -0.11
N VAL A 16 -2.56 -4.34 0.21
CA VAL A 16 -3.62 -4.04 -0.78
C VAL A 16 -4.03 -2.56 -0.72
N VAL A 17 -4.21 -1.99 0.47
CA VAL A 17 -4.66 -0.60 0.64
C VAL A 17 -3.63 0.39 0.10
N LEU A 18 -2.33 0.17 0.37
CA LEU A 18 -1.30 1.09 -0.12
C LEU A 18 -1.18 1.12 -1.66
N PRO A 19 -1.06 -0.02 -2.38
CA PRO A 19 -1.01 0.02 -3.84
C PRO A 19 -2.29 0.58 -4.46
N LEU A 20 -3.48 0.36 -3.85
CA LEU A 20 -4.71 1.00 -4.31
C LEU A 20 -4.68 2.52 -4.14
N ALA A 21 -4.17 3.02 -3.02
CA ALA A 21 -4.01 4.46 -2.79
C ALA A 21 -3.00 5.08 -3.77
N VAL A 22 -1.89 4.39 -4.03
CA VAL A 22 -0.88 4.82 -5.01
C VAL A 22 -1.46 4.83 -6.43
N LEU A 23 -2.21 3.80 -6.81
CA LEU A 23 -2.89 3.74 -8.10
C LEU A 23 -3.88 4.90 -8.25
N ALA A 24 -4.74 5.13 -7.27
CA ALA A 24 -5.71 6.22 -7.31
C ALA A 24 -5.02 7.59 -7.45
N LEU A 25 -3.95 7.83 -6.68
CA LEU A 25 -3.16 9.06 -6.77
C LEU A 25 -2.53 9.22 -8.17
N MET A 26 -1.94 8.15 -8.69
CA MET A 26 -1.30 8.16 -10.01
C MET A 26 -2.29 8.38 -11.15
N LEU A 27 -3.51 7.85 -11.06
CA LEU A 27 -4.57 8.15 -12.04
C LEU A 27 -4.98 9.61 -12.04
N VAL A 28 -5.03 10.24 -10.85
CA VAL A 28 -5.30 11.68 -10.74
C VAL A 28 -4.17 12.48 -11.38
N VAL A 29 -2.90 12.12 -11.11
CA VAL A 29 -1.73 12.77 -11.72
C VAL A 29 -1.74 12.59 -13.24
N TYR A 30 -1.98 11.37 -13.72
CA TYR A 30 -2.10 11.07 -15.16
C TYR A 30 -3.17 11.92 -15.84
N ALA A 31 -4.33 12.12 -15.19
CA ALA A 31 -5.39 12.96 -15.72
C ALA A 31 -5.05 14.46 -15.74
N MET A 32 -4.13 14.92 -14.90
CA MET A 32 -3.68 16.32 -14.85
C MET A 32 -2.47 16.59 -15.76
N ASP A 33 -1.69 15.57 -16.12
CA ASP A 33 -0.46 15.74 -16.90
C ASP A 33 -0.70 15.57 -18.39
N SER A 34 -0.62 16.68 -19.14
CA SER A 34 -0.82 16.71 -20.60
C SER A 34 0.30 16.02 -21.39
N ARG A 35 1.40 15.62 -20.72
CA ARG A 35 2.54 14.92 -21.33
C ARG A 35 2.26 13.43 -21.53
N CYS A 36 1.46 12.83 -20.66
CA CYS A 36 1.13 11.42 -20.74
C CYS A 36 0.14 11.18 -21.89
N GLY A 37 0.43 10.21 -22.77
CA GLY A 37 -0.39 9.91 -23.96
C GLY A 37 -0.01 10.65 -25.25
N SER A 38 1.09 11.43 -25.23
CA SER A 38 1.70 11.98 -26.45
C SER A 38 2.20 10.85 -27.37
N PRO A 39 2.11 10.96 -28.71
CA PRO A 39 2.52 9.91 -29.66
C PRO A 39 4.02 9.53 -29.64
N GLY A 40 4.82 10.07 -28.72
CA GLY A 40 6.21 9.66 -28.44
C GLY A 40 6.42 9.03 -27.05
N ASP A 41 5.39 8.97 -26.21
CA ASP A 41 5.47 8.33 -24.90
C ASP A 41 5.24 6.82 -25.11
N SER A 42 6.31 6.03 -25.11
CA SER A 42 6.29 4.57 -25.35
C SER A 42 5.76 3.80 -24.14
N GLY A 43 4.72 4.33 -23.52
CA GLY A 43 4.16 3.84 -22.27
C GLY A 43 5.01 4.10 -21.04
N GLY A 44 5.80 5.17 -21.02
CA GLY A 44 6.60 5.56 -19.86
C GLY A 44 5.73 5.85 -18.65
N CYS A 45 4.65 6.62 -18.82
CA CYS A 45 3.69 6.88 -17.74
C CYS A 45 3.02 5.59 -17.25
N GLU A 46 2.50 4.75 -18.15
CA GLU A 46 1.78 3.53 -17.78
C GLU A 46 2.67 2.46 -17.13
N MET A 47 3.90 2.24 -17.64
CA MET A 47 4.88 1.37 -16.97
C MET A 47 5.33 1.94 -15.63
N GLY A 48 5.52 3.26 -15.53
CA GLY A 48 5.88 3.93 -14.28
C GLY A 48 4.82 3.72 -13.19
N ILE A 49 3.54 3.89 -13.56
CA ILE A 49 2.40 3.63 -12.67
C ILE A 49 2.38 2.16 -12.24
N ALA A 50 2.53 1.23 -13.18
CA ALA A 50 2.54 -0.20 -12.87
C ALA A 50 3.68 -0.57 -11.89
N MET A 51 4.90 -0.07 -12.13
CA MET A 51 6.06 -0.29 -11.27
C MET A 51 5.86 0.28 -9.87
N LEU A 52 5.32 1.49 -9.75
CA LEU A 52 5.04 2.12 -8.45
C LEU A 52 3.97 1.35 -7.67
N VAL A 53 2.91 0.90 -8.34
CA VAL A 53 1.84 0.11 -7.72
C VAL A 53 2.37 -1.25 -7.26
N LEU A 54 3.13 -1.96 -8.10
CA LEU A 54 3.75 -3.24 -7.73
C LEU A 54 4.75 -3.08 -6.58
N GLY A 55 5.60 -2.05 -6.63
CA GLY A 55 6.56 -1.73 -5.57
C GLY A 55 5.89 -1.30 -4.26
N ALA A 56 4.71 -0.69 -4.31
CA ALA A 56 3.96 -0.27 -3.13
C ALA A 56 3.35 -1.45 -2.36
N SER A 57 3.14 -2.60 -3.01
CA SER A 57 2.57 -3.79 -2.34
C SER A 57 3.44 -4.32 -1.18
N PRO A 58 4.73 -4.65 -1.35
CA PRO A 58 5.57 -5.11 -0.24
C PRO A 58 5.78 -4.02 0.82
N VAL A 59 5.87 -2.75 0.41
CA VAL A 59 5.98 -1.61 1.35
C VAL A 59 4.73 -1.49 2.22
N GLY A 60 3.54 -1.59 1.61
CA GLY A 60 2.27 -1.56 2.31
C GLY A 60 2.11 -2.73 3.27
N ALA A 61 2.55 -3.92 2.86
CA ALA A 61 2.54 -5.09 3.72
C ALA A 61 3.46 -4.94 4.94
N ALA A 62 4.66 -4.40 4.75
CA ALA A 62 5.58 -4.10 5.85
C ALA A 62 5.00 -3.09 6.84
N ILE A 63 4.40 -2.00 6.35
CA ILE A 63 3.73 -1.00 7.19
C ILE A 63 2.57 -1.63 7.97
N GLY A 64 1.73 -2.42 7.29
CA GLY A 64 0.62 -3.14 7.92
C GLY A 64 1.09 -4.10 9.02
N LEU A 65 2.16 -4.85 8.77
CA LEU A 65 2.76 -5.75 9.75
C LEU A 65 3.22 -4.98 11.00
N VAL A 66 3.94 -3.87 10.83
CA VAL A 66 4.40 -3.02 11.95
C VAL A 66 3.22 -2.49 12.75
N ILE A 67 2.16 -2.01 12.09
CA ILE A 67 0.93 -1.55 12.76
C ILE A 67 0.29 -2.68 13.56
N GLY A 68 0.19 -3.88 12.97
CA GLY A 68 -0.34 -5.08 13.63
C GLY A 68 0.44 -5.44 14.89
N ILE A 69 1.78 -5.42 14.81
CA ILE A 69 2.68 -5.69 15.94
C ILE A 69 2.48 -4.62 17.03
N VAL A 70 2.55 -3.33 16.68
CA VAL A 70 2.39 -2.23 17.65
C VAL A 70 1.04 -2.29 18.34
N ARG A 71 -0.05 -2.55 17.62
CA ARG A 71 -1.40 -2.70 18.21
C ARG A 71 -1.50 -3.92 19.13
N SER A 72 -0.89 -5.04 18.75
CA SER A 72 -0.82 -6.25 19.59
C SER A 72 -0.07 -5.98 20.89
N LEU A 73 1.08 -5.29 20.81
CA LEU A 73 1.89 -4.91 21.97
C LEU A 73 1.17 -3.91 22.88
N ARG A 74 0.49 -2.91 22.30
CA ARG A 74 -0.32 -1.94 23.07
C ARG A 74 -1.48 -2.61 23.79
N LYS A 75 -2.20 -3.54 23.16
CA LYS A 75 -3.28 -4.31 23.81
C LYS A 75 -2.77 -5.18 24.96
N ARG A 76 -1.57 -5.75 24.84
CA ARG A 76 -0.95 -6.51 25.93
C ARG A 76 -0.55 -5.61 27.11
N ARG A 77 -0.05 -4.40 26.85
CA ARG A 77 0.26 -3.40 27.89
C ARG A 77 -0.98 -2.82 28.58
N ALA A 78 -2.12 -2.78 27.89
CA ALA A 78 -3.34 -2.23 28.46
C ALA A 78 -3.96 -3.08 29.59
N GLY A 79 -3.56 -4.35 29.73
CA GLY A 79 -3.93 -5.22 30.86
C GLY A 79 -5.43 -5.55 30.95
N PRO A 80 -5.83 -6.78 31.34
CA PRO A 80 -7.20 -7.06 31.72
C PRO A 80 -7.52 -6.31 33.01
N SER A 81 -8.27 -5.21 32.90
CA SER A 81 -9.02 -4.62 34.02
C SER A 81 -10.16 -5.55 34.42
#